data_AF-A0AAW9DK50-F1
#
_entry.id   AF-A0AAW9DK50-F1
#
_cell.length_a   1.000
_cell.length_b   1.000
_cell.length_c   1.000
_cell.angle_alpha   90.00
_cell.angle_beta   90.00
_cell.angle_gamma   90.00
#
_symmetry.space_group_name_H-M   'P 1'
#
loop_
_entity.id
_entity.type
_entity.pdbx_description
1 polymer ?
#
loop_
_entity_poly.entity_id
_entity_poly.type
_entity_poly.pdbx_seq_one_letter_code
_entity_poly.pdbx_strand_id
1 'polypeptide(L)'
;VATILTSNSSRAQKQAQKILEQRIAERLAQLKTSEMLFTDLFDQWWNFYQQEIKRTSIASLKGNIKEIRESFGIGVKVVNIDPKYVQNYLDNLDCSRNKKERNKSMLNLAFDYAVDLDIIKEN
;
A
#
# COMPACT_ATOMS: atom_id res chain seq x y z
N VAL A 1 -4.50 22.51 56.16
CA VAL A 1 -3.50 21.76 55.37
C VAL A 1 -3.94 21.81 53.92
N ALA A 2 -3.22 22.54 53.07
CA ALA A 2 -3.58 22.71 51.65
C ALA A 2 -2.76 21.74 50.80
N THR A 3 -3.40 20.68 50.31
CA THR A 3 -2.83 19.75 49.33
C THR A 3 -2.94 20.38 47.94
N ILE A 4 -1.93 21.17 47.56
CA ILE A 4 -1.79 21.58 46.17
C ILE A 4 -1.28 20.35 45.41
N LEU A 5 -2.20 19.57 44.85
CA LEU A 5 -1.88 18.58 43.82
C LEU A 5 -1.46 19.33 42.55
N THR A 6 -0.24 19.86 42.53
CA THR A 6 0.36 20.36 41.31
C THR A 6 0.69 19.14 40.45
N SER A 7 -0.20 18.83 39.51
CA SER A 7 0.00 17.83 38.45
C SER A 7 1.18 18.14 37.50
N ASN A 8 2.03 19.13 37.83
CA ASN A 8 3.23 19.56 37.10
C ASN A 8 4.49 18.78 37.50
N SER A 9 4.38 17.50 37.90
CA SER A 9 5.59 16.71 38.10
C SER A 9 6.30 16.51 36.76
N SER A 10 7.63 16.61 36.75
CA SER A 10 8.46 16.33 35.57
C SER A 10 8.18 14.94 34.97
N ARG A 11 7.72 14.00 35.79
CA ARG A 11 7.30 12.66 35.40
C ARG A 11 5.99 12.67 34.60
N ALA A 12 5.01 13.47 35.01
CA ALA A 12 3.75 13.64 34.28
C ALA A 12 3.98 14.34 32.93
N GLN A 13 4.85 15.35 32.88
CA GLN A 13 5.22 16.03 31.63
C GLN A 13 5.93 15.08 30.66
N LYS A 14 6.90 14.27 31.13
CA LYS A 14 7.57 13.25 30.30
C LYS A 14 6.60 12.19 29.77
N GLN A 15 5.64 11.75 30.59
CA GLN A 15 4.62 10.80 30.15
C GLN A 15 3.69 11.39 29.09
N ALA A 16 3.22 12.63 29.29
CA ALA A 16 2.40 13.33 28.30
C ALA A 16 3.14 13.53 26.98
N GLN A 17 4.43 13.88 27.04
CA GLN A 17 5.26 14.05 25.85
C GLN A 17 5.47 12.73 25.09
N LYS A 18 5.72 11.62 25.80
CA LYS A 18 5.81 10.30 25.18
C LYS A 18 4.51 9.89 24.48
N ILE A 19 3.35 10.14 25.12
CA ILE A 19 2.03 9.85 24.52
C ILE A 19 1.82 10.71 23.26
N LEU A 20 2.20 11.99 23.30
CA LEU A 20 2.09 12.88 22.17
C LEU A 20 2.98 12.43 20.99
N GLU A 21 4.24 12.10 21.27
CA GLU A 21 5.19 11.59 20.27
C GLU A 21 4.72 10.28 19.64
N GLN A 22 4.18 9.35 20.44
CA GLN A 22 3.58 8.12 19.93
C GLN A 22 2.41 8.40 18.98
N ARG A 23 1.49 9.29 19.36
CA ARG A 23 0.36 9.68 18.50
C ARG A 23 0.81 10.38 17.21
N ILE A 24 1.87 11.18 17.27
CA ILE A 24 2.46 11.81 16.07
C ILE A 24 3.05 10.73 15.15
N ALA A 25 3.80 9.77 15.69
CA ALA A 25 4.39 8.69 14.91
C ALA A 25 3.31 7.80 14.26
N GLU A 26 2.27 7.45 15.00
CA GLU A 26 1.11 6.70 14.48
C GLU A 26 0.40 7.46 13.35
N ARG A 27 0.14 8.76 13.54
CA ARG A 27 -0.44 9.63 12.50
C ARG A 27 0.46 9.72 11.27
N LEU A 28 1.77 9.87 11.43
CA LEU A 28 2.71 9.93 10.32
C LEU A 28 2.78 8.60 9.57
N ALA A 29 2.71 7.46 10.27
CA ALA A 29 2.63 6.15 9.64
C ALA A 29 1.32 5.99 8.85
N GLN A 30 0.18 6.37 9.44
CA GLN A 30 -1.14 6.36 8.77
C GLN A 30 -1.20 7.28 7.55
N LEU A 31 -0.59 8.47 7.63
CA LEU A 31 -0.50 9.38 6.50
C LEU A 31 0.37 8.77 5.41
N LYS A 32 1.54 8.22 5.74
CA LYS A 32 2.41 7.56 4.76
C LYS A 32 1.74 6.39 4.05
N THR A 33 0.98 5.55 4.76
CA THR A 33 0.22 4.45 4.14
C THR A 33 -0.92 4.99 3.28
N SER A 34 -1.66 5.99 3.76
CA SER A 34 -2.75 6.63 3.00
C SER A 34 -2.29 7.37 1.74
N GLU A 35 -1.04 7.83 1.70
CA GLU A 35 -0.50 8.60 0.56
C GLU A 35 0.25 7.76 -0.46
N MET A 36 0.44 6.47 -0.20
CA MET A 36 1.18 5.58 -1.09
C MET A 36 0.54 5.54 -2.48
N LEU A 37 1.33 5.80 -3.52
CA LEU A 37 0.90 5.66 -4.91
C LEU A 37 0.90 4.19 -5.32
N PHE A 38 -0.01 3.83 -6.21
CA PHE A 38 -0.08 2.47 -6.75
C PHE A 38 1.23 2.06 -7.42
N THR A 39 1.87 2.95 -8.17
CA THR A 39 3.14 2.62 -8.85
C THR A 39 4.24 2.24 -7.86
N ASP A 40 4.27 2.90 -6.69
CA ASP A 40 5.27 2.61 -5.66
C ASP A 40 4.96 1.27 -4.97
N LEU A 41 3.68 1.00 -4.69
CA LEU A 41 3.23 -0.29 -4.17
C LEU A 41 3.59 -1.41 -5.14
N PHE A 42 3.29 -1.22 -6.42
CA PHE A 42 3.48 -2.24 -7.45
C PHE A 42 4.96 -2.55 -7.66
N ASP A 43 5.83 -1.53 -7.61
CA ASP A 43 7.29 -1.72 -7.66
C ASP A 43 7.81 -2.47 -6.42
N GLN A 44 7.33 -2.11 -5.22
CA GLN A 44 7.70 -2.81 -3.98
C GLN A 44 7.27 -4.28 -3.99
N TRP A 45 6.01 -4.52 -4.34
CA TRP A 45 5.45 -5.86 -4.49
C TRP A 45 6.25 -6.69 -5.49
N TRP A 46 6.55 -6.15 -6.67
CA TRP A 46 7.27 -6.89 -7.70
C TRP A 46 8.70 -7.25 -7.24
N ASN A 47 9.42 -6.31 -6.60
CA ASN A 47 10.75 -6.57 -6.06
C ASN A 47 10.75 -7.65 -4.96
N PHE A 48 9.67 -7.73 -4.19
CA PHE A 48 9.48 -8.79 -3.20
C PHE A 48 9.14 -10.13 -3.87
N TYR A 49 8.10 -10.16 -4.70
CA TYR A 49 7.59 -11.36 -5.37
C TYR A 49 8.64 -12.07 -6.23
N GLN A 50 9.53 -11.31 -6.88
CA GLN A 50 10.63 -11.86 -7.67
C GLN A 50 11.58 -12.77 -6.88
N GLN A 51 11.68 -12.60 -5.56
CA GLN A 51 12.57 -13.39 -4.70
C GLN A 51 12.04 -14.82 -4.50
N GLU A 52 10.73 -15.03 -4.66
CA GLU A 52 10.05 -16.29 -4.41
C GLU A 52 9.90 -17.15 -5.67
N ILE A 53 10.16 -16.59 -6.85
CA ILE A 53 9.93 -17.25 -8.14
C ILE A 53 11.23 -17.53 -8.92
N LYS A 54 11.16 -18.53 -9.81
CA LYS A 54 12.27 -18.91 -10.67
C LYS A 54 12.62 -17.78 -11.65
N ARG A 55 13.91 -17.65 -11.99
CA ARG A 55 14.42 -16.66 -12.96
C ARG A 55 13.72 -16.71 -14.32
N THR A 56 13.37 -17.90 -14.80
CA THR A 56 12.63 -18.08 -16.06
C THR A 56 11.21 -17.50 -15.97
N SER A 57 10.53 -17.67 -14.84
CA SER A 57 9.23 -17.05 -14.57
C SER A 57 9.35 -15.53 -14.56
N ILE A 58 10.36 -14.98 -13.87
CA ILE A 58 10.64 -13.53 -13.86
C ILE A 58 10.79 -12.99 -15.28
N ALA A 59 11.59 -13.64 -16.11
CA ALA A 59 11.83 -13.22 -17.49
C ALA A 59 10.52 -13.18 -18.31
N SER A 60 9.64 -14.17 -18.13
CA SER A 60 8.35 -14.22 -18.82
C SER A 60 7.33 -13.18 -18.34
N LEU A 61 7.37 -12.82 -17.05
CA LEU A 61 6.41 -11.88 -16.45
C LEU A 61 6.85 -10.43 -16.62
N LYS A 62 8.15 -10.15 -16.79
CA LYS A 62 8.71 -8.79 -16.83
C LYS A 62 7.98 -7.85 -17.81
N GLY A 63 7.61 -8.36 -18.99
CA GLY A 63 6.85 -7.59 -19.98
C GLY A 63 5.45 -7.23 -19.50
N ASN A 64 4.73 -8.18 -18.89
CA ASN A 64 3.40 -7.94 -18.32
C ASN A 64 3.44 -6.94 -17.17
N ILE A 65 4.41 -7.09 -16.26
CA ILE A 65 4.56 -6.19 -15.11
C ILE A 65 4.84 -4.77 -15.58
N LYS A 66 5.75 -4.60 -16.54
CA LYS A 66 6.05 -3.29 -17.12
C LYS A 66 4.80 -2.64 -17.72
N GLU A 67 4.03 -3.40 -18.51
CA GLU A 67 2.80 -2.91 -19.13
C GLU A 67 1.76 -2.45 -18.10
N ILE A 68 1.51 -3.24 -17.05
CA ILE A 68 0.58 -2.85 -15.97
C ILE A 68 1.09 -1.59 -15.27
N ARG A 69 2.38 -1.54 -14.93
CA ARG A 69 3.00 -0.41 -14.23
C ARG A 69 2.94 0.90 -15.03
N GLU A 70 2.93 0.80 -16.35
CA GLU A 70 2.88 1.96 -17.28
C GLU A 70 1.45 2.35 -17.67
N SER A 71 0.42 1.57 -17.32
CA SER A 71 -0.96 1.81 -17.76
C SER A 71 -1.99 1.89 -16.63
N PHE A 72 -1.72 1.28 -15.48
CA PHE A 72 -2.65 1.22 -14.36
C PHE A 72 -2.23 2.12 -13.19
N GLY A 73 -3.19 2.85 -12.62
CA GLY A 73 -3.02 3.56 -11.35
C GLY A 73 -1.94 4.65 -11.33
N ILE A 74 -1.59 5.23 -12.48
CA ILE A 74 -0.50 6.22 -12.58
C ILE A 74 -0.87 7.47 -11.76
N GLY A 75 -0.07 7.78 -10.74
CA GLY A 75 -0.32 8.91 -9.84
C GLY A 75 -1.56 8.76 -8.96
N VAL A 76 -2.15 7.56 -8.89
CA VAL A 76 -3.33 7.27 -8.06
C VAL A 76 -2.87 6.65 -6.74
N LYS A 77 -3.41 7.16 -5.63
CA LYS A 77 -3.19 6.58 -4.30
C LYS A 77 -3.86 5.20 -4.20
N VAL A 78 -3.20 4.23 -3.58
CA VAL A 78 -3.72 2.85 -3.44
C VAL A 78 -5.11 2.86 -2.80
N VAL A 79 -5.30 3.67 -1.76
CA VAL A 79 -6.58 3.79 -1.03
C VAL A 79 -7.76 4.30 -1.86
N ASN A 80 -7.49 4.89 -3.04
CA ASN A 80 -8.52 5.39 -3.94
C ASN A 80 -8.88 4.38 -5.05
N ILE A 81 -8.22 3.23 -5.09
CA ILE A 81 -8.50 2.19 -6.07
C ILE A 81 -9.54 1.25 -5.49
N ASP A 82 -10.75 1.33 -6.04
CA ASP A 82 -11.85 0.43 -5.70
C ASP A 82 -12.00 -0.69 -6.76
N PRO A 83 -12.81 -1.73 -6.50
CA PRO A 83 -13.04 -2.80 -7.47
C PRO A 83 -13.59 -2.29 -8.82
N LYS A 84 -14.34 -1.18 -8.81
CA LYS A 84 -14.87 -0.56 -10.03
C LYS A 84 -13.77 0.08 -10.88
N TYR A 85 -12.76 0.68 -10.26
CA TYR A 85 -11.58 1.23 -10.90
C TYR A 85 -10.81 0.11 -11.63
N VAL A 86 -10.60 -1.02 -10.95
CA VAL A 86 -9.94 -2.20 -11.54
C VAL A 86 -10.77 -2.76 -12.70
N GLN A 87 -12.08 -2.93 -12.53
CA GLN A 87 -12.94 -3.46 -13.58
C GLN A 87 -12.96 -2.54 -14.80
N ASN A 88 -13.08 -1.22 -14.60
CA ASN A 88 -13.01 -0.24 -15.68
C ASN A 88 -11.70 -0.33 -16.46
N TYR A 89 -10.56 -0.50 -15.77
CA TYR A 89 -9.28 -0.73 -16.44
C TYR A 89 -9.32 -2.00 -17.30
N LEU A 90 -9.77 -3.12 -16.73
CA LEU A 90 -9.82 -4.40 -17.44
C LEU A 90 -10.77 -4.37 -18.65
N ASP A 91 -11.90 -3.68 -18.54
CA ASP A 91 -12.88 -3.55 -19.62
C ASP A 91 -12.31 -2.76 -20.80
N ASN A 92 -11.55 -1.70 -20.52
CA ASN A 92 -10.94 -0.83 -21.52
C ASN A 92 -9.62 -1.36 -22.12
N LEU A 93 -9.04 -2.43 -21.57
CA LEU A 93 -7.89 -3.09 -22.19
C LEU A 93 -8.29 -3.72 -23.52
N ASP A 94 -7.72 -3.24 -24.62
CA ASP A 94 -7.85 -3.86 -25.94
C ASP A 94 -6.90 -5.06 -26.07
N CYS A 95 -7.28 -6.17 -25.44
CA CYS A 95 -6.51 -7.41 -25.49
C CYS A 95 -7.36 -8.66 -25.28
N SER A 96 -6.74 -9.82 -25.48
CA SER A 96 -7.40 -11.11 -25.29
C SER A 96 -7.84 -11.31 -23.84
N ARG A 97 -8.92 -12.07 -23.64
CA ARG A 97 -9.44 -12.42 -22.32
C ARG A 97 -8.35 -13.00 -21.41
N ASN A 98 -7.50 -13.88 -21.95
CA ASN A 98 -6.41 -14.49 -21.18
C ASN A 98 -5.40 -13.44 -20.66
N LYS A 99 -5.15 -12.39 -21.44
CA LYS A 99 -4.28 -11.29 -21.02
C LYS A 99 -4.94 -10.42 -19.95
N LYS A 100 -6.26 -10.15 -20.07
CA LYS A 100 -7.05 -9.48 -19.02
C LYS A 100 -7.02 -10.25 -17.70
N GLU A 101 -7.26 -11.55 -17.73
CA GLU A 101 -7.20 -12.41 -16.53
C GLU A 101 -5.81 -12.41 -15.91
N ARG A 102 -4.75 -12.45 -16.73
CA ARG A 102 -3.38 -12.35 -16.22
C ARG A 102 -3.11 -11.01 -15.55
N ASN A 103 -3.55 -9.89 -16.14
CA ASN A 103 -3.43 -8.57 -15.51
C ASN A 103 -4.20 -8.53 -14.19
N LYS A 104 -5.42 -9.06 -14.16
CA LYS A 104 -6.22 -9.17 -12.94
C LYS A 104 -5.51 -9.97 -11.85
N SER A 105 -4.92 -11.13 -12.18
CA SER A 105 -4.17 -11.91 -11.20
C SER A 105 -2.97 -11.16 -10.63
N MET A 106 -2.23 -10.41 -11.45
CA MET A 106 -1.09 -9.62 -10.96
C MET A 106 -1.53 -8.46 -10.08
N LEU A 107 -2.64 -7.79 -10.43
CA LEU A 107 -3.22 -6.74 -9.61
C LEU A 107 -3.70 -7.28 -8.26
N ASN A 108 -4.40 -8.42 -8.25
CA ASN A 108 -4.84 -9.05 -7.00
C ASN A 108 -3.67 -9.36 -6.07
N LEU A 109 -2.58 -9.94 -6.59
CA LEU A 109 -1.38 -10.22 -5.77
C LEU A 109 -0.75 -8.94 -5.21
N ALA A 110 -0.77 -7.84 -5.96
CA ALA A 110 -0.27 -6.56 -5.47
C ALA A 110 -1.18 -5.94 -4.40
N PHE A 111 -2.50 -6.12 -4.51
CA PHE A 111 -3.45 -5.65 -3.50
C PHE A 111 -3.44 -6.53 -2.25
N ASP A 112 -3.26 -7.85 -2.38
CA ASP A 112 -3.02 -8.75 -1.24
C ASP A 112 -1.79 -8.27 -0.45
N TYR A 113 -0.71 -7.92 -1.16
CA TYR A 113 0.48 -7.32 -0.53
C TYR A 113 0.19 -5.97 0.14
N ALA A 114 -0.73 -5.17 -0.40
CA ALA A 114 -1.15 -3.92 0.24
C ALA A 114 -1.97 -4.16 1.53
N VAL A 115 -2.75 -5.24 1.57
CA VAL A 115 -3.45 -5.70 2.79
C VAL A 115 -2.42 -6.14 3.84
N ASP A 116 -1.40 -6.91 3.44
CA ASP A 116 -0.33 -7.36 4.34
C ASP A 116 0.45 -6.19 4.97
N LEU A 117 0.55 -5.06 4.27
CA LEU A 117 1.17 -3.82 4.76
C LEU A 117 0.22 -2.89 5.53
N ASP A 118 -1.03 -3.29 5.75
CA ASP A 118 -2.12 -2.48 6.36
C ASP A 118 -2.34 -1.13 5.65
N ILE A 119 -2.10 -1.08 4.34
CA ILE A 119 -2.38 0.10 3.50
C ILE A 119 -3.87 0.16 3.16
N ILE A 120 -4.44 -0.99 2.81
CA ILE A 120 -5.88 -1.20 2.59
C ILE A 120 -6.38 -2.32 3.50
N LYS A 121 -7.69 -2.39 3.72
CA LYS A 121 -8.30 -3.34 4.66
C LYS A 121 -8.64 -4.69 4.04
N GLU A 122 -9.02 -4.67 2.77
CA GLU A 122 -9.45 -5.86 2.03
C GLU A 122 -9.16 -5.68 0.54
N ASN A 123 -9.12 -6.81 -0.17
CA ASN A 123 -8.96 -6.92 -1.62
C ASN A 123 -10.28 -7.37 -2.24
#